data_AF-A0A256ZD27-F1
#
_entry.id   AF-A0A256ZD27-F1
#
_cell.length_a   1.000
_cell.length_b   1.000
_cell.length_c   1.000
_cell.angle_alpha   90.00
_cell.angle_beta   90.00
_cell.angle_gamma   90.00
#
_symmetry.space_group_name_H-M   'P 1'
#
loop_
_entity.id
_entity.type
_entity.pdbx_description
1 polymer ?
#
loop_
_entity_poly.entity_id
_entity_poly.type
_entity_poly.pdbx_seq_one_letter_code
_entity_poly.pdbx_strand_id
1 'polypeptide(L)'
;MNLGLTCRTCEDPPCVAACPRDALTQSEKTGIIMVDEEKCNGCGWCIEACPFGAITLHPEKRVVIVCDTCLDRREKGLPPACVEWCPEEALELTTKDVLAQKARISATMKLFIEAGKVVPL
;
A
#
# COMPACT_ATOMS: atom_id res chain seq x y z
N MET A 1 -14.54 -11.96 -9.32
CA MET A 1 -14.16 -10.59 -8.92
C MET A 1 -12.68 -10.63 -8.56
N ASN A 2 -11.82 -9.93 -9.31
CA ASN A 2 -10.37 -9.90 -9.08
C ASN A 2 -10.01 -8.58 -8.41
N LEU A 3 -10.08 -8.53 -7.09
CA LEU A 3 -9.79 -7.33 -6.31
C LEU A 3 -8.43 -7.47 -5.60
N GLY A 4 -7.46 -6.66 -6.02
CA GLY A 4 -6.18 -6.54 -5.31
C GLY A 4 -6.37 -5.75 -4.02
N LEU A 5 -6.38 -6.45 -2.89
CA LEU A 5 -6.50 -5.87 -1.57
C LEU A 5 -5.12 -5.73 -0.93
N THR A 6 -4.73 -4.50 -0.61
CA THR A 6 -3.45 -4.18 0.06
C THR A 6 -3.66 -3.08 1.10
N CYS A 7 -2.70 -2.94 2.02
CA CYS A 7 -2.67 -1.82 2.95
C CYS A 7 -2.61 -0.50 2.17
N ARG A 8 -3.37 0.50 2.61
CA ARG A 8 -3.44 1.83 1.99
C ARG A 8 -2.44 2.84 2.57
N THR A 9 -1.64 2.43 3.56
CA THR A 9 -0.69 3.30 4.29
C THR A 9 -1.35 4.62 4.68
N CYS A 10 -2.46 4.53 5.42
CA CYS A 10 -3.28 5.69 5.82
C CYS A 10 -2.45 6.67 6.65
N GLU A 11 -2.65 7.98 6.45
CA GLU A 11 -1.98 9.03 7.22
C GLU A 11 -2.36 9.02 8.70
N ASP A 12 -3.65 8.83 8.98
CA ASP A 12 -4.19 8.56 10.32
C ASP A 12 -4.65 7.09 10.38
N PRO A 13 -3.78 6.13 10.73
CA PRO A 13 -4.10 4.71 10.66
C PRO A 13 -4.98 4.26 11.83
N PRO A 14 -6.28 3.95 11.61
CA PRO A 14 -7.16 3.50 12.69
C PRO A 14 -6.71 2.16 13.28
N CYS A 15 -6.02 1.32 12.48
CA CYS A 15 -5.47 0.05 12.94
C CYS A 15 -4.36 0.22 14.00
N VAL A 16 -3.57 1.29 13.92
CA VAL A 16 -2.56 1.62 14.94
C VAL A 16 -3.27 2.12 16.19
N ALA A 17 -4.17 3.09 16.05
CA ALA A 17 -4.91 3.68 17.17
C ALA A 17 -5.77 2.65 17.92
N ALA A 18 -6.31 1.64 17.24
CA ALA A 18 -7.14 0.60 17.82
C ALA A 18 -6.34 -0.50 18.54
N CYS A 19 -5.01 -0.54 18.42
CA CYS A 19 -4.21 -1.61 19.03
C CYS A 19 -4.04 -1.37 20.54
N PRO A 20 -4.64 -2.19 21.43
CA PRO A 20 -4.54 -1.96 22.88
C PRO A 20 -3.19 -2.40 23.48
N ARG A 21 -2.27 -2.90 22.65
CA ARG A 21 -0.96 -3.43 23.08
C ARG A 21 0.21 -2.65 22.51
N ASP A 22 -0.05 -1.56 21.79
CA ASP A 22 0.97 -0.77 21.08
C ASP A 22 1.88 -1.66 20.20
N ALA A 23 1.29 -2.70 19.60
CA ALA A 23 1.98 -3.66 18.76
C ALA A 23 2.04 -3.23 17.29
N LEU A 24 1.22 -2.25 16.89
CA LEU A 24 1.26 -1.68 15.55
C LEU A 24 1.84 -0.27 15.64
N THR A 25 2.76 0.05 14.75
CA THR A 25 3.33 1.40 14.60
C THR A 25 3.34 1.82 13.14
N GLN A 26 3.40 3.12 12.87
CA GLN A 26 3.57 3.64 11.52
C GLN A 26 4.97 4.19 11.35
N SER A 27 5.65 3.81 10.27
CA SER A 27 6.94 4.40 9.91
C SER A 27 6.76 5.85 9.49
N GLU A 28 7.43 6.79 10.16
CA GLU A 28 7.42 8.22 9.78
C GLU A 28 8.01 8.46 8.39
N LYS A 29 8.95 7.62 7.96
CA LYS A 29 9.63 7.75 6.67
C LYS A 29 8.78 7.24 5.50
N THR A 30 8.05 6.15 5.70
CA THR A 30 7.42 5.41 4.59
C THR A 30 5.90 5.30 4.70
N GLY A 31 5.32 5.62 5.85
CA GLY A 31 3.90 5.43 6.15
C GLY A 31 3.48 3.97 6.31
N ILE A 32 4.42 3.03 6.22
CA ILE A 32 4.17 1.59 6.34
C ILE A 32 3.78 1.25 7.78
N ILE A 33 2.79 0.38 7.93
CA ILE A 33 2.39 -0.16 9.23
C ILE A 33 3.30 -1.34 9.57
N MET A 34 3.98 -1.27 10.71
CA MET A 34 4.89 -2.28 11.23
C MET A 34 4.24 -2.99 12.42
N VAL A 35 4.45 -4.30 12.52
CA VAL A 35 3.91 -5.13 13.60
C VAL A 35 5.07 -5.64 14.46
N ASP A 36 5.01 -5.33 15.75
CA ASP A 36 5.85 -5.93 16.79
C ASP A 36 5.24 -7.30 17.15
N GLU A 37 5.86 -8.38 16.66
CA GLU A 37 5.40 -9.76 16.89
C GLU A 37 5.46 -10.17 18.36
N GLU A 38 6.33 -9.57 19.18
CA GLU A 38 6.44 -9.90 20.61
C GLU A 38 5.29 -9.30 21.42
N LYS A 39 4.84 -8.10 21.03
CA LYS A 39 3.68 -7.45 21.67
C LYS A 39 2.35 -7.95 21.12
N CYS A 40 2.29 -8.37 19.86
CA CYS A 40 1.05 -8.78 19.23
C CYS A 40 0.52 -10.11 19.82
N ASN A 41 -0.75 -10.15 20.23
CA ASN A 41 -1.39 -11.36 20.73
C ASN A 41 -2.60 -11.82 19.88
N GLY A 42 -2.80 -11.21 18.72
CA GLY A 42 -3.86 -11.60 17.79
C GLY A 42 -5.29 -11.23 18.21
N CYS A 43 -5.48 -10.23 19.08
CA CYS A 43 -6.81 -9.82 19.55
C CYS A 43 -7.77 -9.29 18.47
N GLY A 44 -7.26 -8.89 17.30
CA GLY A 44 -8.09 -8.56 16.13
C GLY A 44 -8.69 -7.15 16.08
N TRP A 45 -8.49 -6.31 17.09
CA TRP A 45 -9.03 -4.92 17.07
C TRP A 45 -8.55 -4.10 15.86
N CYS A 46 -7.30 -4.30 15.43
CA CYS A 46 -6.77 -3.66 14.24
C CYS A 46 -7.41 -4.17 12.93
N ILE A 47 -7.89 -5.42 12.91
CA ILE A 47 -8.60 -6.00 11.76
C ILE A 47 -9.97 -5.31 11.62
N GLU A 48 -10.73 -5.26 12.71
CA GLU A 48 -12.05 -4.60 12.74
C GLU A 48 -11.94 -3.10 12.42
N ALA A 49 -10.91 -2.43 12.93
CA ALA A 49 -10.68 -1.02 12.69
C ALA A 49 -10.26 -0.68 11.25
N CYS A 50 -9.83 -1.66 10.44
CA CYS A 50 -9.35 -1.41 9.09
C CYS A 50 -10.53 -1.26 8.11
N PRO A 51 -10.83 -0.06 7.57
CA PRO A 51 -11.98 0.13 6.69
C PRO A 51 -11.83 -0.55 5.32
N PHE A 52 -10.63 -1.05 5.01
CA PHE A 52 -10.32 -1.72 3.75
C PHE A 52 -10.24 -3.24 3.90
N GLY A 53 -10.22 -3.79 5.13
CA GLY A 53 -10.01 -5.22 5.36
C GLY A 53 -8.58 -5.71 5.06
N ALA A 54 -7.58 -4.81 5.08
CA ALA A 54 -6.22 -5.08 4.61
C ALA A 54 -5.29 -5.76 5.64
N ILE A 55 -5.82 -6.20 6.78
CA ILE A 55 -5.08 -6.84 7.88
C ILE A 55 -5.68 -8.21 8.12
N THR A 56 -4.83 -9.23 8.23
CA THR A 56 -5.26 -10.62 8.47
C THR A 56 -4.53 -11.19 9.68
N LEU A 57 -5.07 -12.25 10.28
CA LEU A 57 -4.38 -12.98 11.35
C LEU A 57 -3.56 -14.13 10.74
N HIS A 58 -2.29 -14.26 11.12
CA HIS A 58 -1.48 -15.40 10.74
C HIS A 58 -2.10 -16.69 11.33
N PRO A 59 -2.29 -17.76 10.53
CA PRO A 59 -3.03 -18.95 10.97
C PRO A 59 -2.42 -19.66 12.19
N GLU A 60 -1.09 -19.68 12.29
CA GLU A 60 -0.38 -20.40 13.37
C GLU A 60 0.20 -19.48 14.45
N LYS A 61 0.90 -18.40 14.07
CA LYS A 61 1.65 -17.53 14.98
C LYS A 61 0.78 -16.66 15.91
N ARG A 62 -0.52 -16.51 15.63
CA ARG A 62 -1.42 -15.59 16.35
C ARG A 62 -0.94 -14.13 16.38
N VAL A 63 -0.20 -13.71 15.35
CA VAL A 63 0.16 -12.32 15.09
C VAL A 63 -0.54 -11.84 13.83
N VAL A 64 -0.85 -10.55 13.73
CA VAL A 64 -1.46 -10.01 12.53
C VAL A 64 -0.43 -9.78 11.42
N ILE A 65 -0.88 -9.88 10.17
CA ILE A 65 -0.11 -9.61 8.96
C ILE A 65 -0.74 -8.40 8.28
N VAL A 66 0.11 -7.45 7.88
CA VAL A 66 -0.26 -6.26 7.10
C VAL A 66 0.76 -6.10 5.97
N CYS A 67 0.32 -5.61 4.82
CA CYS A 67 1.22 -5.34 3.70
C CYS A 67 2.27 -4.30 4.10
N ASP A 68 3.55 -4.69 3.97
CA ASP A 68 4.73 -3.91 4.26
C ASP A 68 5.33 -3.26 2.98
N THR A 69 4.62 -3.36 1.85
CA THR A 69 5.11 -2.98 0.52
C THR A 69 6.40 -3.71 0.08
N CYS A 70 6.62 -4.92 0.60
CA CYS A 70 7.80 -5.76 0.37
C CYS A 70 9.12 -5.02 0.64
N LEU A 71 9.26 -4.47 1.84
CA LEU A 71 10.38 -3.60 2.18
C LEU A 71 11.73 -4.30 1.96
N ASP A 72 11.82 -5.55 2.38
CA ASP A 72 12.99 -6.44 2.24
C ASP A 72 13.42 -6.67 0.78
N ARG A 73 12.45 -6.74 -0.13
CA ARG A 73 12.69 -6.87 -1.57
C ARG A 73 13.16 -5.55 -2.16
N ARG A 74 12.51 -4.44 -1.79
CA ARG A 74 12.87 -3.12 -2.31
C ARG A 74 14.26 -2.66 -1.87
N GLU A 75 14.72 -3.05 -0.68
CA GLU A 75 16.10 -2.81 -0.23
C GLU A 75 17.14 -3.51 -1.11
N LYS A 76 16.76 -4.60 -1.79
CA LYS A 76 17.60 -5.33 -2.76
C LYS A 76 17.41 -4.83 -4.20
N GLY A 77 16.66 -3.74 -4.40
CA GLY A 77 16.33 -3.21 -5.73
C GLY A 77 15.28 -4.04 -6.49
N LEU A 78 14.60 -4.97 -5.83
CA LEU A 78 13.55 -5.78 -6.44
C LEU A 78 12.16 -5.12 -6.26
N PRO A 79 11.24 -5.26 -7.23
CA PRO A 79 9.88 -4.79 -7.07
C PRO A 79 9.11 -5.63 -6.01
N PRO A 80 7.98 -5.10 -5.48
CA PRO A 80 7.08 -5.89 -4.68
C PRO A 80 6.63 -7.15 -5.42
N ALA A 81 6.52 -8.27 -4.69
CA ALA A 81 6.19 -9.55 -5.32
C ALA A 81 4.84 -9.50 -6.06
N CYS A 82 3.81 -8.86 -5.51
CA CYS A 82 2.52 -8.75 -6.20
C CYS A 82 2.60 -7.98 -7.54
N VAL A 83 3.50 -7.01 -7.65
CA VAL A 83 3.76 -6.27 -8.90
C VAL A 83 4.51 -7.16 -9.89
N GLU A 84 5.59 -7.80 -9.45
CA GLU A 84 6.40 -8.71 -10.28
C GLU A 84 5.57 -9.86 -10.86
N TRP A 85 4.68 -10.43 -10.05
CA TRP A 85 3.88 -11.60 -10.43
C TRP A 85 2.60 -11.25 -11.18
N CYS A 86 2.28 -9.97 -11.41
CA CYS A 86 1.07 -9.58 -12.12
C CYS A 86 1.21 -9.87 -13.63
N PRO A 87 0.51 -10.88 -14.18
CA PRO A 87 0.70 -11.27 -15.58
C PRO A 87 0.20 -10.23 -16.58
N GLU A 88 -0.77 -9.41 -16.16
CA GLU A 88 -1.36 -8.35 -16.98
C GLU A 88 -0.62 -7.02 -16.83
N GLU A 89 0.46 -6.96 -16.05
CA GLU A 89 1.22 -5.74 -15.75
C GLU A 89 0.34 -4.59 -15.22
N ALA A 90 -0.80 -4.94 -14.61
CA ALA A 90 -1.80 -3.99 -14.17
C ALA A 90 -1.46 -3.31 -12.83
N LEU A 91 -0.43 -3.79 -12.13
CA LEU A 91 -0.03 -3.33 -10.81
C LEU A 91 1.27 -2.52 -10.89
N GLU A 92 1.26 -1.35 -10.26
CA GLU A 92 2.44 -0.51 -10.07
C GLU A 92 2.47 -0.03 -8.61
N LEU A 93 3.64 -0.08 -7.98
CA LEU A 93 3.86 0.60 -6.70
C LEU A 93 4.17 2.07 -6.99
N THR A 94 3.31 2.97 -6.52
CA THR A 94 3.42 4.40 -6.80
C THR A 94 3.04 5.26 -5.59
N THR A 95 3.30 6.56 -5.66
CA THR A 95 2.88 7.53 -4.64
C THR A 95 1.73 8.40 -5.15
N LYS A 96 1.03 9.08 -4.24
CA LYS A 96 -0.02 10.04 -4.59
C LYS A 96 0.50 11.11 -5.57
N ASP A 97 1.72 11.59 -5.36
CA ASP A 97 2.33 12.63 -6.20
C ASP A 97 2.64 12.15 -7.60
N VAL A 98 3.24 10.95 -7.73
CA VAL A 98 3.53 10.35 -9.03
C VAL A 98 2.23 10.09 -9.78
N LEU A 99 1.22 9.55 -9.10
CA LEU A 99 -0.09 9.30 -9.70
C LEU A 99 -0.76 10.60 -10.18
N ALA A 100 -0.75 11.65 -9.35
CA ALA A 100 -1.30 12.95 -9.70
C ALA A 100 -0.53 13.60 -10.87
N GLN A 101 0.79 13.43 -10.94
CA GLN A 101 1.59 13.91 -12.05
C GLN A 101 1.26 13.17 -13.36
N LYS A 102 1.18 11.84 -13.34
CA LYS A 102 0.78 11.04 -14.51
C LYS A 102 -0.60 11.46 -15.03
N ALA A 103 -1.57 11.67 -14.13
CA ALA A 103 -2.91 12.14 -14.49
C ALA A 103 -2.90 13.51 -15.17
N ARG A 104 -2.14 14.48 -14.62
CA ARG A 104 -1.98 15.83 -15.19
C ARG A 104 -1.34 15.79 -16.58
N ILE A 105 -0.27 15.00 -16.74
CA ILE A 105 0.42 14.82 -18.03
C ILE A 105 -0.55 14.22 -19.05
N SER A 106 -1.23 13.12 -18.71
CA SER A 106 -2.17 12.45 -19.61
C SER A 106 -3.31 13.38 -20.06
N ALA A 107 -3.91 14.14 -19.14
CA ALA A 107 -4.96 15.10 -19.46
C ALA A 107 -4.44 16.20 -20.40
N THR A 108 -3.26 16.75 -20.12
CA THR A 108 -2.65 17.80 -20.93
C THR A 108 -2.27 17.31 -22.33
N MET A 109 -1.72 16.11 -22.45
CA MET A 109 -1.39 15.50 -23.74
C MET A 109 -2.62 15.30 -24.62
N LYS A 110 -3.74 14.83 -24.06
CA LYS A 110 -5.00 14.69 -24.81
C LYS A 110 -5.48 16.02 -25.35
N LEU A 111 -5.44 17.09 -24.54
CA LEU A 111 -5.80 18.44 -24.98
C LEU A 111 -4.93 18.92 -26.15
N PHE A 112 -3.61 18.68 -26.12
CA PHE A 112 -2.73 19.07 -27.22
C PHE A 112 -3.04 18.31 -28.52
N ILE A 113 -3.31 17.00 -28.43
CA ILE A 113 -3.70 16.16 -29.56
C ILE A 113 -5.02 16.66 -30.16
N GLU A 114 -6.04 16.89 -29.33
CA GLU A 114 -7.36 17.39 -29.76
C GLU A 114 -7.29 18.79 -30.37
N ALA A 115 -6.40 19.65 -29.85
CA ALA A 115 -6.18 21.00 -30.37
C ALA A 115 -5.32 21.05 -31.65
N GLY A 116 -4.91 19.90 -32.21
CA GLY A 116 -4.08 19.82 -33.42
C GLY A 116 -2.67 20.39 -33.23
N LYS A 117 -2.21 20.53 -31.98
CA LYS A 117 -0.86 21.02 -31.65
C LYS A 117 0.04 19.82 -31.37
N VAL A 118 1.07 19.63 -32.19
CA VAL A 118 2.06 18.55 -32.00
C VAL A 118 2.66 18.66 -30.61
N VAL A 119 2.54 17.59 -29.81
CA VAL A 119 3.18 17.49 -28.50
C VAL A 119 4.69 17.41 -28.72
N PRO A 120 5.51 18.36 -28.23
CA PRO A 120 6.95 18.16 -28.23
C PRO A 120 7.26 17.07 -27.20
N LEU A 121 7.96 16.02 -27.67
CA LEU A 121 8.59 14.98 -26.86
C LEU A 121 9.47 15.57 -25.75
#